data_AF-A0A6F8T5F1-F1
#
_entry.id   AF-A0A6F8T5F1-F1
#
_cell.length_a   1.000
_cell.length_b   1.000
_cell.length_c   1.000
_cell.angle_alpha   90.00
_cell.angle_beta   90.00
_cell.angle_gamma   90.00
#
_symmetry.space_group_name_H-M   'P 1'
#
loop_
_entity.id
_entity.type
_entity.pdbx_description
1 polymer ?
#
loop_
_entity_poly.entity_id
_entity_poly.type
_entity_poly.pdbx_seq_one_letter_code
_entity_poly.pdbx_strand_id
1 'polypeptide(L)'
;MLIYPKRGSFLHADLQAMEEELLKTMKLLEQEAEKTEAKQEQSPTLTALDAARRPKIKTACETCPNSMWFSSPQEVKCYCRVMHLISWSAKESNLITMCDGKLID
;
A
#
# COMPACT_ATOMS: atom_id res chain seq x y z
N MET A 1 66.90 -2.64 2.40
CA MET A 1 65.89 -3.03 3.41
C MET A 1 64.53 -2.91 2.74
N LEU A 2 63.95 -4.01 2.26
CA LEU A 2 62.61 -3.95 1.65
C LEU A 2 61.57 -4.10 2.76
N ILE A 3 60.83 -3.03 3.00
CA ILE A 3 59.69 -2.99 3.90
C ILE A 3 58.52 -3.66 3.18
N TYR A 4 58.11 -4.84 3.64
CA TYR A 4 56.84 -5.44 3.23
C TYR A 4 55.72 -4.92 4.15
N PRO A 5 54.68 -4.22 3.64
CA PRO A 5 53.51 -3.90 4.44
C PRO A 5 52.73 -5.19 4.73
N LYS A 6 52.31 -5.36 5.98
CA LYS A 6 51.63 -6.57 6.47
C LYS A 6 50.31 -6.77 5.72
N ARG A 7 50.15 -7.93 5.06
CA ARG A 7 48.91 -8.41 4.40
C ARG A 7 47.65 -8.47 5.29
N GLY A 8 47.77 -8.22 6.60
CA GLY A 8 46.65 -8.32 7.55
C GLY A 8 45.78 -7.05 7.65
N SER A 9 46.28 -5.87 7.28
CA SER A 9 45.49 -4.63 7.40
C SER A 9 44.55 -4.39 6.22
N PHE A 10 44.85 -4.97 5.05
CA PHE A 10 44.01 -4.85 3.86
C PHE A 10 42.69 -5.61 4.01
N LEU A 11 42.74 -6.87 4.46
CA LEU A 11 41.54 -7.72 4.65
C LEU A 11 40.57 -7.18 5.70
N HIS A 12 41.06 -6.47 6.72
CA HIS A 12 40.22 -5.89 7.76
C HIS A 12 39.47 -4.65 7.26
N ALA A 13 40.15 -3.80 6.48
CA ALA A 13 39.51 -2.65 5.84
C ALA A 13 38.47 -3.09 4.80
N ASP A 14 38.74 -4.17 4.06
CA ASP A 14 37.79 -4.76 3.11
C ASP A 14 36.55 -5.31 3.82
N LEU A 15 36.72 -5.97 4.99
CA LEU A 15 35.62 -6.50 5.80
C LEU A 15 34.75 -5.38 6.42
N GLN A 16 35.38 -4.28 6.84
CA GLN A 16 34.66 -3.12 7.37
C GLN A 16 33.84 -2.40 6.30
N ALA A 17 34.38 -2.27 5.08
CA ALA A 17 33.68 -1.65 3.96
C ALA A 17 32.41 -2.43 3.57
N MET A 18 32.49 -3.76 3.57
CA MET A 18 31.33 -4.60 3.28
C MET A 18 30.29 -4.62 4.42
N GLU A 19 30.69 -4.48 5.68
CA GLU A 19 29.77 -4.29 6.80
C GLU A 19 29.01 -2.95 6.72
N GLU A 20 29.68 -1.87 6.33
CA GLU A 20 29.04 -0.56 6.12
C GLU A 20 28.03 -0.59 4.96
N GLU A 21 28.38 -1.22 3.84
CA GLU A 21 27.48 -1.37 2.69
C GLU A 21 26.27 -2.26 3.02
N LEU A 22 26.45 -3.31 3.82
CA LEU A 22 25.34 -4.15 4.29
C LEU A 22 24.38 -3.34 5.17
N LEU A 23 24.90 -2.57 6.13
CA LEU A 23 24.10 -1.73 7.02
C LEU A 23 23.32 -0.64 6.26
N LYS A 24 23.97 -0.06 5.23
CA LYS A 24 23.36 0.94 4.36
C LYS A 24 22.23 0.35 3.51
N THR A 25 22.43 -0.85 3.00
CA THR A 25 21.41 -1.58 2.24
C THR A 25 20.21 -1.95 3.11
N MET A 26 20.45 -2.42 4.34
CA MET A 26 19.37 -2.73 5.30
C MET A 26 18.50 -1.51 5.62
N LYS A 27 19.13 -0.35 5.88
CA LYS A 27 18.39 0.92 6.12
C LYS A 27 17.58 1.36 4.90
N LEU A 28 18.10 1.17 3.69
CA LEU A 28 17.37 1.50 2.47
C LEU A 28 16.13 0.61 2.33
N LEU A 29 16.25 -0.68 2.63
CA LEU A 29 15.14 -1.64 2.60
C LEU A 29 14.07 -1.32 3.66
N GLU A 30 14.47 -0.89 4.86
CA GLU A 30 13.53 -0.43 5.90
C GLU A 30 12.74 0.81 5.44
N GLN A 31 13.43 1.79 4.85
CA GLN A 31 12.81 3.01 4.33
C GLN A 31 11.88 2.73 3.14
N GLU A 32 12.24 1.79 2.27
CA GLU A 32 11.37 1.35 1.18
C GLU A 32 10.16 0.56 1.68
N ALA A 33 10.32 -0.27 2.72
CA ALA A 33 9.21 -0.97 3.35
C ALA A 33 8.19 0.01 3.96
N GLU A 34 8.66 1.01 4.72
CA GLU A 34 7.81 2.07 5.28
C GLU A 34 7.13 2.92 4.18
N LYS A 35 7.81 3.14 3.05
CA LYS A 35 7.25 3.87 1.89
C LYS A 35 6.24 3.04 1.10
N THR A 36 6.37 1.73 1.09
CA THR A 36 5.42 0.80 0.43
C THR A 36 4.18 0.56 1.28
N GLU A 37 4.28 0.79 2.60
CA GLU A 37 3.13 1.02 3.49
C GLU A 37 2.49 2.42 3.30
N ALA A 38 2.69 3.06 2.15
CA ALA A 38 1.84 4.16 1.69
C ALA A 38 0.37 3.71 1.70
N LYS A 39 -0.25 3.97 2.86
CA LYS A 39 -1.68 4.04 3.17
C LYS A 39 -2.50 3.91 1.89
N GLN A 40 -3.01 2.70 1.61
CA GLN A 40 -3.88 2.46 0.47
C GLN A 40 -4.90 3.61 0.37
N GLU A 41 -4.78 4.45 -0.65
CA GLU A 41 -5.54 5.69 -0.74
C GLU A 41 -7.02 5.33 -0.77
N GLN A 42 -7.74 5.74 0.28
CA GLN A 42 -9.17 5.53 0.38
C GLN A 42 -9.86 6.41 -0.65
N SER A 43 -11.00 5.94 -1.18
CA SER A 43 -11.79 6.72 -2.14
C SER A 43 -12.02 8.17 -1.67
N PRO A 44 -11.77 9.19 -2.52
CA PRO A 44 -11.98 10.59 -2.14
C PRO A 44 -13.44 10.88 -1.78
N THR A 45 -14.39 10.21 -2.45
CA THR A 45 -15.82 10.30 -2.13
C THR A 45 -16.09 9.82 -0.71
N LEU A 46 -15.50 8.70 -0.29
CA LEU A 46 -15.67 8.18 1.07
C LEU A 46 -14.96 9.07 2.10
N THR A 47 -13.79 9.61 1.77
CA THR A 47 -13.05 10.53 2.65
C THR A 47 -13.84 11.80 2.93
N ALA A 48 -14.52 12.36 1.93
CA ALA A 48 -15.34 13.57 2.07
C ALA A 48 -16.71 13.32 2.73
N LEU A 49 -17.14 12.07 2.85
CA LEU A 49 -18.45 11.72 3.38
C LEU A 49 -18.49 11.71 4.91
N ASP A 50 -19.60 12.12 5.52
CA ASP A 50 -19.82 11.93 6.96
C ASP A 50 -19.67 10.45 7.37
N ALA A 51 -19.02 10.21 8.50
CA ALA A 51 -18.74 8.85 9.00
C ALA A 51 -20.01 7.99 9.12
N ALA A 52 -21.14 8.59 9.50
CA ALA A 52 -22.42 7.91 9.63
C ALA A 52 -22.98 7.36 8.30
N ARG A 53 -22.55 7.93 7.17
CA ARG A 53 -23.00 7.56 5.83
C ARG A 53 -22.05 6.61 5.11
N ARG A 54 -20.88 6.34 5.69
CA ARG A 54 -19.87 5.42 5.13
C ARG A 54 -20.28 3.96 5.35
N PRO A 55 -19.69 3.00 4.62
CA PRO A 55 -19.79 1.59 4.97
C PRO A 55 -19.36 1.37 6.44
N LYS A 56 -20.22 0.70 7.21
CA LYS A 56 -19.93 0.36 8.61
C LYS A 56 -19.04 -0.87 8.74
N ILE A 57 -19.05 -1.72 7.72
CA ILE A 57 -18.21 -2.91 7.58
C ILE A 57 -17.20 -2.61 6.49
N LYS A 58 -15.94 -2.99 6.72
CA LYS A 58 -14.88 -2.84 5.73
C LYS A 58 -15.25 -3.56 4.43
N THR A 59 -15.19 -2.84 3.31
CA THR A 59 -15.46 -3.40 1.97
C THR A 59 -14.19 -3.44 1.13
N ALA A 60 -14.10 -4.41 0.21
CA ALA A 60 -12.98 -4.48 -0.73
C ALA A 60 -12.87 -3.22 -1.60
N CYS A 61 -14.00 -2.53 -1.83
CA CYS A 61 -14.09 -1.38 -2.70
C CYS A 61 -13.60 -0.07 -2.07
N GLU A 62 -13.29 -0.01 -0.77
CA GLU A 62 -12.87 1.26 -0.13
C GLU A 62 -11.52 1.78 -0.65
N THR A 63 -10.65 0.87 -1.08
CA THR A 63 -9.29 1.17 -1.58
C THR A 63 -9.04 0.55 -2.96
N CYS A 64 -10.10 0.15 -3.66
CA CYS A 64 -10.00 -0.45 -4.98
C CYS A 64 -9.95 0.66 -6.05
N PRO A 65 -8.94 0.69 -6.94
CA PRO A 65 -8.85 1.70 -8.00
C PRO A 65 -10.00 1.59 -9.01
N ASN A 66 -10.65 0.43 -9.08
CA ASN A 66 -11.80 0.18 -9.95
C ASN A 66 -13.14 0.55 -9.36
N SER A 67 -13.15 1.00 -8.11
CA SER A 67 -14.36 1.47 -7.45
C SER A 67 -14.73 2.88 -7.91
N MET A 68 -15.98 3.06 -8.33
CA MET A 68 -16.57 4.37 -8.55
C MET A 68 -17.60 4.63 -7.47
N TRP A 69 -17.18 5.34 -6.43
CA TRP A 69 -18.05 5.78 -5.34
C TRP A 69 -18.73 7.08 -5.69
N PHE A 70 -20.05 7.13 -5.51
CA PHE A 70 -20.85 8.33 -5.70
C PHE A 70 -21.87 8.48 -4.57
N SER A 71 -22.19 9.74 -4.26
CA SER A 71 -23.07 10.11 -3.16
C SER A 71 -24.06 11.17 -3.62
N SER A 72 -25.33 10.97 -3.29
CA SER A 72 -26.36 12.01 -3.29
C SER A 72 -26.84 12.22 -1.85
N PRO A 73 -27.67 13.23 -1.54
CA PRO A 73 -28.24 13.38 -0.19
C PRO A 73 -29.01 12.13 0.29
N GLN A 74 -29.55 11.34 -0.64
CA GLN A 74 -30.41 10.18 -0.34
C GLN A 74 -29.63 8.88 -0.16
N GLU A 75 -28.46 8.74 -0.78
CA GLU A 75 -27.78 7.45 -0.83
C GLU A 75 -26.30 7.56 -1.20
N VAL A 76 -25.54 6.56 -0.79
CA VAL A 76 -24.16 6.30 -1.27
C VAL A 76 -24.13 4.94 -1.93
N LYS A 77 -23.42 4.86 -3.05
CA LYS A 77 -23.25 3.63 -3.82
C LYS A 77 -21.82 3.51 -4.33
N CYS A 78 -21.42 2.26 -4.57
CA CYS A 78 -20.21 1.92 -5.31
C CYS A 78 -20.60 1.14 -6.57
N TYR A 79 -20.18 1.64 -7.73
CA TYR A 79 -20.19 0.89 -8.97
C TYR A 79 -18.79 0.33 -9.24
N CYS A 80 -18.69 -0.98 -9.46
CA CYS A 80 -17.44 -1.64 -9.80
C CYS A 80 -17.28 -1.69 -11.33
N ARG A 81 -16.20 -1.11 -11.87
CA ARG A 81 -15.94 -1.12 -13.32
C ARG A 81 -15.56 -2.49 -13.87
N VAL A 82 -14.95 -3.34 -13.05
CA VAL A 82 -14.54 -4.69 -13.47
C VAL A 82 -15.73 -5.65 -13.50
N MET A 83 -16.55 -5.63 -12.45
CA MET A 83 -17.74 -6.50 -12.33
C MET A 83 -18.97 -5.92 -13.03
N HIS A 84 -18.92 -4.66 -13.46
CA HIS A 84 -20.01 -3.93 -14.11
C HIS A 84 -21.32 -3.90 -13.31
N LEU A 85 -21.24 -3.82 -11.98
CA LEU A 85 -22.40 -3.84 -11.07
C LEU A 85 -22.28 -2.88 -9.90
N ILE A 86 -23.39 -2.63 -9.22
CA ILE A 86 -23.41 -1.93 -7.93
C ILE A 86 -22.94 -2.91 -6.85
N SER A 87 -21.66 -2.80 -6.49
CA SER A 87 -21.00 -3.68 -5.52
C SER A 87 -21.28 -3.26 -4.08
N TRP A 88 -21.86 -2.08 -3.86
CA TRP A 88 -22.32 -1.65 -2.54
C TRP A 88 -23.39 -0.55 -2.67
N SER A 89 -24.41 -0.60 -1.81
CA SER A 89 -25.38 0.47 -1.61
C SER A 89 -25.72 0.57 -0.12
N ALA A 90 -26.01 1.79 0.35
CA ALA A 90 -26.48 2.04 1.71
C ALA A 90 -27.89 1.46 1.98
N LYS A 91 -28.66 1.15 0.93
CA LYS A 91 -30.01 0.57 1.01
C LYS A 91 -30.02 -0.93 0.79
N GLU A 92 -29.21 -1.41 -0.17
CA GLU A 92 -29.08 -2.83 -0.52
C GLU A 92 -27.61 -3.21 -0.55
N SER A 93 -27.10 -3.72 0.58
CA SER A 93 -25.69 -4.06 0.69
C SER A 93 -25.40 -5.42 0.06
N ASN A 94 -24.87 -5.41 -1.17
CA ASN A 94 -24.12 -6.54 -1.70
C ASN A 94 -22.75 -6.54 -1.00
N LEU A 95 -22.65 -7.10 0.20
CA LEU A 95 -21.45 -6.98 1.02
C LEU A 95 -20.29 -7.79 0.40
N ILE A 96 -19.42 -7.12 -0.34
CA ILE A 96 -18.17 -7.68 -0.87
C ILE A 96 -17.00 -7.22 0.00
N THR A 97 -16.53 -8.11 0.87
CA THR A 97 -15.38 -7.86 1.75
C THR A 97 -14.04 -8.24 1.11
N MET A 98 -14.05 -9.13 0.11
CA MET A 98 -12.87 -9.62 -0.62
C MET A 98 -13.19 -9.68 -2.12
N CYS A 99 -12.25 -9.27 -2.98
CA CYS A 99 -12.43 -9.25 -4.43
C CYS A 99 -11.08 -9.22 -5.16
N ASP A 100 -10.86 -10.13 -6.10
CA ASP A 100 -9.64 -10.19 -6.92
C ASP A 100 -9.63 -9.14 -8.04
N GLY A 101 -10.79 -8.53 -8.35
CA GLY A 101 -10.92 -7.47 -9.35
C GLY A 101 -10.14 -6.19 -9.01
N LYS A 102 -9.56 -6.09 -7.82
CA LYS A 102 -8.59 -5.03 -7.47
C LYS A 102 -7.28 -5.15 -8.26
N LEU A 103 -6.95 -6.35 -8.75
CA LEU A 103 -5.71 -6.66 -9.47
C LEU A 103 -5.85 -6.58 -11.00
N ILE A 104 -6.99 -6.07 -11.51
CA ILE A 104 -7.32 -6.01 -12.93
C ILE A 104 -7.41 -4.53 -13.33
N ASP A 105 -6.74 -4.12 -14.41
CA ASP A 105 -6.81 -2.76 -14.99
C ASP A 105 -7.97 -2.61 -16.00
#